data_AF-A0A511RGF9-F1
#
_entry.id   AF-A0A511RGF9-F1
#
_cell.length_a   1.000
_cell.length_b   1.000
_cell.length_c   1.000
_cell.angle_alpha   90.00
_cell.angle_beta   90.00
_cell.angle_gamma   90.00
#
_symmetry.space_group_name_H-M   'P 1'
#
loop_
_entity.id
_entity.type
_entity.pdbx_description
1 polymer ?
#
loop_
_entity_poly.entity_id
_entity_poly.type
_entity_poly.pdbx_seq_one_letter_code
_entity_poly.pdbx_strand_id
1 'polypeptide(L)'
;MAEAPRLVDGLKPRPAEEVLNRLVFRPLGHGVVRLLWRTPLRPELLVLAHGLLGLLAAGMVASGRDLAAALLLQLVTVLDNADGQLARARRQVSLLGRYLDSEVDLLVHAALFVALYLRTGDAFGAIFGFAALTLVLSLDYNLAALAAGEAGPDAAPRPGLEAVLARVYAAVFGWQDRAIRAAERALQRRLGVSDAAWWPRPFLAFFANLGRTTQFAVLGLLLALGRPGAYLGFLQLTVLALLLVYAVRIWHAIRSPR
;
A
#
# COMPACT_ATOMS: atom_id res chain seq x y z
N MET A 1 15.99 20.94 25.30
CA MET A 1 16.04 20.64 23.84
C MET A 1 15.13 19.47 23.58
N ALA A 2 14.32 19.49 22.51
CA ALA A 2 13.42 18.36 22.22
C ALA A 2 14.22 17.10 21.85
N GLU A 3 13.90 16.01 22.52
CA GLU A 3 14.47 14.68 22.28
C GLU A 3 14.07 14.17 20.88
N ALA A 4 14.88 13.30 20.29
CA ALA A 4 14.50 12.64 19.05
C ALA A 4 13.35 11.65 19.31
N PRO A 5 12.39 11.49 18.37
CA PRO A 5 11.28 10.59 18.57
C PRO A 5 11.78 9.14 18.65
N ARG A 6 11.09 8.31 19.43
CA ARG A 6 11.28 6.86 19.41
C ARG A 6 10.50 6.28 18.23
N LEU A 7 10.90 5.09 17.77
CA LEU A 7 10.21 4.40 16.67
C LEU A 7 8.70 4.31 16.89
N VAL A 8 8.30 3.95 18.12
CA VAL A 8 6.89 3.80 18.52
C VAL A 8 6.06 5.06 18.32
N ASP A 9 6.68 6.25 18.37
CA ASP A 9 5.98 7.53 18.20
C ASP A 9 5.57 7.78 16.74
N GLY A 10 6.15 7.04 15.78
CA GLY A 10 5.87 7.15 14.35
C GLY A 10 4.98 6.04 13.77
N LEU A 11 4.60 5.04 14.57
CA LEU A 11 3.87 3.87 14.06
C LEU A 11 2.37 4.10 13.97
N LYS A 12 1.74 3.60 12.89
CA LYS A 12 0.28 3.44 12.82
C LYS A 12 -0.09 2.06 13.37
N PRO A 13 -0.96 1.96 14.40
CA PRO A 13 -1.51 0.69 14.83
C PRO A 13 -2.26 0.01 13.68
N ARG A 14 -1.98 -1.27 13.43
CA ARG A 14 -2.72 -2.08 12.46
C ARG A 14 -3.08 -3.44 13.06
N PRO A 15 -4.25 -4.02 12.71
CA PRO A 15 -4.65 -5.35 13.19
C PRO A 15 -3.68 -6.47 12.81
N ALA A 16 -3.03 -6.32 11.65
CA ALA A 16 -1.95 -7.15 11.16
C ALA A 16 -0.92 -6.29 10.44
N GLU A 17 0.32 -6.78 10.38
CA GLU A 17 1.44 -6.04 9.83
C GLU A 17 2.12 -6.84 8.71
N GLU A 18 2.56 -6.10 7.70
CA GLU A 18 3.46 -6.59 6.67
C GLU A 18 4.82 -6.92 7.30
N VAL A 19 5.24 -8.18 7.23
CA VAL A 19 6.41 -8.69 7.96
C VAL A 19 7.68 -8.00 7.46
N LEU A 20 7.85 -7.91 6.14
CA LEU A 20 9.00 -7.29 5.53
C LEU A 20 9.11 -5.81 5.92
N ASN A 21 7.98 -5.09 5.88
CA ASN A 21 7.95 -3.71 6.29
C ASN A 21 8.34 -3.55 7.77
N ARG A 22 7.74 -4.35 8.66
CA ARG A 22 8.04 -4.30 10.10
C ARG A 22 9.50 -4.56 10.43
N LEU A 23 10.11 -5.55 9.80
CA LEU A 23 11.46 -6.01 10.16
C LEU A 23 12.56 -5.16 9.51
N VAL A 24 12.32 -4.63 8.30
CA VAL A 24 13.36 -3.98 7.50
C VAL A 24 13.06 -2.50 7.29
N PHE A 25 11.94 -2.19 6.63
CA PHE A 25 11.70 -0.84 6.11
C PHE A 25 11.25 0.16 7.17
N ARG A 26 10.50 -0.26 8.19
CA ARG A 26 10.12 0.62 9.30
C ARG A 26 11.33 1.08 10.13
N PRO A 27 12.25 0.19 10.58
CA PRO A 27 13.48 0.61 11.24
C PRO A 27 14.35 1.53 10.39
N LEU A 28 14.51 1.23 9.08
CA LEU A 28 15.28 2.07 8.16
C LEU A 28 14.62 3.45 7.97
N GLY A 29 13.31 3.49 7.76
CA GLY A 29 12.53 4.73 7.67
C GLY A 29 12.63 5.55 8.94
N HIS A 30 12.64 4.92 10.12
CA HIS A 30 12.86 5.61 11.38
C HIS A 30 14.26 6.23 11.48
N GLY A 31 15.28 5.55 10.94
CA GLY A 31 16.61 6.14 10.76
C GLY A 31 16.56 7.47 10.02
N VAL A 32 15.81 7.53 8.92
CA VAL A 32 15.55 8.75 8.15
C VAL A 32 14.77 9.78 8.98
N VAL A 33 13.75 9.38 9.72
CA VAL A 33 12.99 10.28 10.62
C VAL A 33 13.90 10.94 11.64
N ARG A 34 14.84 10.22 12.26
CA ARG A 34 15.78 10.81 13.23
C ARG A 34 16.69 11.84 12.58
N LEU A 35 17.13 11.60 11.35
CA LEU A 35 17.94 12.55 10.59
C LEU A 35 17.14 13.81 10.25
N LEU A 36 15.89 13.64 9.82
CA LEU A 36 15.03 14.74 9.40
C LEU A 36 14.34 15.45 10.57
N TRP A 37 14.32 14.88 11.77
CA TRP A 37 13.52 15.36 12.91
C TRP A 37 13.70 16.83 13.24
N ARG A 38 14.91 17.36 13.08
CA ARG A 38 15.24 18.76 13.39
C ARG A 38 15.22 19.70 12.19
N THR A 39 14.90 19.20 10.99
CA THR A 39 14.83 20.01 9.78
C THR A 39 13.43 20.61 9.60
N PRO A 40 13.26 21.73 8.89
CA PRO A 40 11.93 22.28 8.59
C PRO A 40 11.20 21.50 7.47
N LEU A 41 11.75 20.36 7.01
CA LEU A 41 11.19 19.60 5.90
C LEU A 41 9.80 19.06 6.26
N ARG A 42 8.81 19.36 5.42
CA ARG A 42 7.43 18.92 5.62
C ARG A 42 7.23 17.48 5.14
N PRO A 43 6.42 16.64 5.82
CA PRO A 43 6.16 15.27 5.39
C PRO A 43 5.66 15.17 3.94
N GLU A 44 4.84 16.13 3.48
CA GLU A 44 4.34 16.12 2.10
C GLU A 44 5.44 16.28 1.04
N LEU A 45 6.57 16.93 1.37
CA LEU A 45 7.72 17.01 0.46
C LEU A 45 8.45 15.67 0.35
N LEU A 46 8.45 14.88 1.42
CA LEU A 46 9.01 13.54 1.39
C LEU A 46 8.17 12.62 0.51
N VAL A 47 6.83 12.80 0.54
CA VAL A 47 5.90 12.13 -0.38
C VAL A 47 6.24 12.40 -1.83
N LEU A 48 6.39 13.69 -2.19
CA LEU A 48 6.77 14.08 -3.54
C LEU A 48 8.16 13.55 -3.94
N ALA A 49 9.11 13.54 -3.00
CA ALA A 49 10.47 13.08 -3.26
C ALA A 49 10.51 11.58 -3.58
N HIS A 50 9.88 10.73 -2.76
CA HIS A 50 9.86 9.30 -3.04
C HIS A 50 8.98 8.98 -4.27
N GLY A 51 7.93 9.76 -4.52
CA GLY A 51 7.15 9.70 -5.76
C GLY A 51 7.99 9.91 -7.01
N LEU A 52 8.78 10.99 -7.03
CA LEU A 52 9.69 11.30 -8.13
C LEU A 52 10.73 10.19 -8.33
N LEU A 53 11.28 9.65 -7.24
CA LEU A 53 12.21 8.51 -7.30
C LEU A 53 11.53 7.23 -7.81
N GLY A 54 10.27 7.00 -7.48
CA GLY A 54 9.46 5.91 -8.01
C GLY A 54 9.24 6.03 -9.52
N LEU A 55 8.92 7.23 -10.02
CA LEU A 55 8.83 7.51 -11.46
C LEU A 55 10.18 7.33 -12.17
N LEU A 56 11.28 7.76 -11.54
CA LEU A 56 12.62 7.51 -12.04
C LEU A 56 12.93 6.01 -12.10
N ALA A 57 12.56 5.24 -11.08
CA ALA A 57 12.69 3.79 -11.06
C ALA A 57 11.91 3.15 -12.21
N ALA A 58 10.68 3.59 -12.48
CA ALA A 58 9.91 3.14 -13.64
C ALA A 58 10.62 3.43 -14.97
N GLY A 59 11.22 4.62 -15.13
CA GLY A 59 12.06 4.93 -16.29
C GLY A 59 13.31 4.04 -16.40
N MET A 60 13.92 3.68 -15.27
CA MET A 60 15.03 2.71 -15.24
C MET A 60 14.58 1.30 -15.64
N VAL A 61 13.40 0.85 -15.19
CA VAL A 61 12.80 -0.41 -15.64
C VAL A 61 12.57 -0.35 -17.16
N ALA A 62 11.96 0.71 -17.68
CA ALA A 62 11.69 0.82 -19.13
C ALA A 62 12.97 0.78 -19.98
N SER A 63 14.06 1.35 -19.46
CA SER A 63 15.36 1.40 -20.14
C SER A 63 16.29 0.20 -19.87
N GLY A 64 15.83 -0.83 -19.17
CA GLY A 64 16.60 -2.05 -18.93
C GLY A 64 17.66 -1.95 -17.82
N ARG A 65 17.64 -0.89 -17.00
CA ARG A 65 18.58 -0.66 -15.89
C ARG A 65 18.13 -1.36 -14.62
N ASP A 66 17.95 -2.67 -14.70
CA ASP A 66 17.16 -3.44 -13.74
C ASP A 66 17.70 -3.43 -12.31
N LEU A 67 19.01 -3.62 -12.14
CA LEU A 67 19.60 -3.58 -10.79
C LEU A 67 19.48 -2.19 -10.15
N ALA A 68 19.67 -1.12 -10.92
CA ALA A 68 19.50 0.24 -10.42
C ALA A 68 18.05 0.53 -10.04
N ALA A 69 17.09 0.10 -10.88
CA ALA A 69 15.67 0.20 -10.59
C ALA A 69 15.29 -0.59 -9.32
N ALA A 70 15.79 -1.82 -9.17
CA ALA A 70 15.53 -2.68 -8.03
C ALA A 70 15.98 -2.03 -6.71
N LEU A 71 17.20 -1.50 -6.68
CA LEU A 71 17.76 -0.78 -5.52
C LEU A 71 16.99 0.51 -5.23
N LEU A 72 16.64 1.27 -6.28
CA LEU A 72 15.92 2.52 -6.14
C LEU A 72 14.50 2.29 -5.58
N LEU A 73 13.81 1.23 -5.98
CA LEU A 73 12.52 0.86 -5.41
C LEU A 73 12.61 0.56 -3.91
N GLN A 74 13.71 -0.06 -3.43
CA GLN A 74 13.89 -0.29 -2.00
C GLN A 74 14.10 1.04 -1.25
N LEU A 75 14.87 1.96 -1.84
CA LEU A 75 15.03 3.31 -1.27
C LEU A 75 13.71 4.06 -1.22
N VAL A 76 12.89 3.99 -2.29
CA VAL A 76 11.53 4.55 -2.31
C VAL A 76 10.71 4.02 -1.15
N THR A 77 10.72 2.71 -0.90
CA THR A 77 10.00 2.10 0.24
C THR A 77 10.51 2.58 1.60
N VAL A 78 11.82 2.84 1.76
CA VAL A 78 12.35 3.41 3.00
C VAL A 78 11.82 4.82 3.24
N LEU A 79 11.80 5.67 2.20
CA LEU A 79 11.35 7.06 2.29
C LEU A 79 9.84 7.18 2.51
N ASP A 80 9.06 6.33 1.84
CA ASP A 80 7.62 6.15 2.02
C ASP A 80 7.26 5.81 3.48
N ASN A 81 8.01 4.89 4.10
CA ASN A 81 7.83 4.62 5.52
C ASN A 81 8.21 5.81 6.41
N ALA A 82 9.17 6.63 5.97
CA ALA A 82 9.65 7.76 6.73
C ALA A 82 8.69 8.96 6.71
N ASP A 83 7.92 9.21 5.64
CA ASP A 83 6.96 10.33 5.63
C ASP A 83 5.86 10.17 6.67
N GLY A 84 5.25 9.00 6.76
CA GLY A 84 4.13 8.74 7.65
C GLY A 84 4.62 8.68 9.09
N GLN A 85 5.83 8.14 9.31
CA GLN A 85 6.47 8.16 10.62
C GLN A 85 6.84 9.58 11.05
N LEU A 86 7.38 10.41 10.14
CA LEU A 86 7.71 11.81 10.42
C LEU A 86 6.45 12.62 10.73
N ALA A 87 5.39 12.45 9.94
CA ALA A 87 4.11 13.10 10.14
C ALA A 87 3.51 12.76 11.51
N ARG A 88 3.52 11.49 11.91
CA ARG A 88 3.01 11.05 13.22
C ARG A 88 3.89 11.54 14.37
N ALA A 89 5.21 11.38 14.26
CA ALA A 89 6.15 11.84 15.27
C ALA A 89 6.02 13.35 15.53
N ARG A 90 5.78 14.14 14.48
CA ARG A 90 5.58 15.60 14.56
C ARG A 90 4.14 16.04 14.85
N ARG A 91 3.19 15.11 14.93
CA ARG A 91 1.74 15.40 14.99
C ARG A 91 1.26 16.29 13.82
N GLN A 92 1.84 16.08 12.64
CA GLN A 92 1.55 16.76 11.39
C GLN A 92 0.76 15.85 10.42
N VAL A 93 0.03 14.86 10.93
CA VAL A 93 -0.86 14.03 10.11
C VAL A 93 -1.96 14.91 9.52
N SER A 94 -2.12 14.89 8.20
CA SER A 94 -3.04 15.75 7.46
C SER A 94 -3.82 14.96 6.40
N LEU A 95 -5.02 15.42 6.06
CA LEU A 95 -5.79 14.87 4.93
C LEU A 95 -5.08 15.14 3.61
N LEU A 96 -4.47 16.33 3.45
CA LEU A 96 -3.63 16.66 2.30
C LEU A 96 -2.54 15.61 2.10
N GLY A 97 -1.75 15.31 3.13
CA GLY A 97 -0.67 14.32 3.05
C GLY A 97 -1.18 12.93 2.70
N ARG A 98 -2.30 12.51 3.33
CA ARG A 98 -2.94 11.22 3.04
C ARG A 98 -3.38 11.08 1.58
N TYR A 99 -4.07 12.08 1.04
CA TYR A 99 -4.53 12.00 -0.36
C TYR A 99 -3.36 12.13 -1.32
N LEU A 100 -2.42 13.04 -1.05
CA LEU A 100 -1.22 13.20 -1.88
C LEU A 100 -0.44 11.89 -2.01
N ASP A 101 -0.22 11.20 -0.89
CA ASP A 101 0.45 9.89 -0.83
C ASP A 101 -0.26 8.86 -1.72
N SER A 102 -1.58 8.71 -1.56
CA SER A 102 -2.37 7.76 -2.35
C SER A 102 -2.34 8.05 -3.86
N GLU A 103 -2.40 9.32 -4.26
CA GLU A 103 -2.36 9.72 -5.68
C GLU A 103 -0.95 9.54 -6.28
N VAL A 104 0.09 9.95 -5.56
CA VAL A 104 1.48 9.76 -5.99
C VAL A 104 1.79 8.27 -6.17
N ASP A 105 1.29 7.45 -5.25
CA ASP A 105 1.41 6.01 -5.30
C ASP A 105 0.76 5.40 -6.53
N LEU A 106 -0.47 5.79 -6.84
CA LEU A 106 -1.15 5.35 -8.04
C LEU A 106 -0.35 5.69 -9.31
N LEU A 107 0.20 6.90 -9.39
CA LEU A 107 1.02 7.35 -10.51
C LEU A 107 2.30 6.53 -10.66
N VAL A 108 2.99 6.24 -9.56
CA VAL A 108 4.20 5.39 -9.58
C VAL A 108 3.86 3.98 -10.04
N HIS A 109 2.78 3.38 -9.53
CA HIS A 109 2.35 2.06 -9.98
C HIS A 109 2.00 2.08 -11.47
N ALA A 110 1.20 3.04 -11.94
CA ALA A 110 0.85 3.16 -13.36
C ALA A 110 2.10 3.27 -14.23
N ALA A 111 3.09 4.09 -13.84
CA ALA A 111 4.35 4.22 -14.54
C ALA A 111 5.15 2.90 -14.57
N LEU A 112 5.21 2.17 -13.45
CA LEU A 112 5.88 0.86 -13.39
C LEU A 112 5.21 -0.15 -14.31
N PHE A 113 3.89 -0.20 -14.39
CA PHE A 113 3.19 -1.12 -15.31
C PHE A 113 3.33 -0.73 -16.77
N VAL A 114 3.35 0.58 -17.09
CA VAL A 114 3.73 1.03 -18.44
C VAL A 114 5.16 0.59 -18.77
N ALA A 115 6.11 0.74 -17.85
CA ALA A 115 7.48 0.29 -18.03
C ALA A 115 7.58 -1.23 -18.24
N LEU A 116 6.81 -2.02 -17.47
CA LEU A 116 6.73 -3.48 -17.65
C LEU A 116 6.14 -3.86 -19.00
N TYR A 117 5.10 -3.17 -19.46
CA TYR A 117 4.56 -3.35 -20.82
C TYR A 117 5.63 -3.08 -21.88
N LEU A 118 6.34 -1.94 -21.80
CA LEU A 118 7.40 -1.60 -22.75
C LEU A 118 8.53 -2.65 -22.76
N ARG A 119 8.78 -3.32 -21.63
CA ARG A 119 9.81 -4.35 -21.49
C ARG A 119 9.41 -5.73 -21.99
N THR A 120 8.12 -6.03 -21.96
CA THR A 120 7.61 -7.41 -22.18
C THR A 120 6.75 -7.54 -23.43
N GLY A 121 6.17 -6.44 -23.90
CA GLY A 121 5.11 -6.45 -24.92
C GLY A 121 3.76 -6.97 -24.41
N ASP A 122 3.67 -7.43 -23.15
CA ASP A 122 2.47 -8.04 -22.59
C ASP A 122 1.49 -6.99 -22.06
N ALA A 123 0.71 -6.41 -22.98
CA ALA A 123 -0.30 -5.41 -22.65
C ALA A 123 -1.36 -5.96 -21.68
N PHE A 124 -1.79 -7.21 -21.88
CA PHE A 124 -2.79 -7.83 -21.04
C PHE A 124 -2.27 -8.01 -19.61
N GLY A 125 -1.08 -8.60 -19.46
CA GLY A 125 -0.46 -8.79 -18.15
C GLY A 125 -0.20 -7.47 -17.43
N ALA A 126 0.20 -6.42 -18.14
CA ALA A 126 0.43 -5.10 -17.54
C ALA A 126 -0.88 -4.44 -17.07
N ILE A 127 -1.93 -4.42 -17.90
CA ILE A 127 -3.23 -3.83 -17.55
C ILE A 127 -3.89 -4.63 -16.43
N PHE A 128 -3.95 -5.95 -16.57
CA PHE A 128 -4.51 -6.84 -15.57
C PHE A 128 -3.73 -6.76 -14.26
N GLY A 129 -2.40 -6.78 -14.33
CA GLY A 129 -1.54 -6.68 -13.16
C GLY A 129 -1.71 -5.36 -12.41
N PHE A 130 -1.86 -4.24 -13.13
CA PHE A 130 -2.15 -2.94 -12.51
C PHE A 130 -3.49 -2.93 -11.79
N ALA A 131 -4.54 -3.45 -12.44
CA ALA A 131 -5.86 -3.57 -11.85
C ALA A 131 -5.85 -4.52 -10.63
N ALA A 132 -5.18 -5.67 -10.75
CA ALA A 132 -5.03 -6.66 -9.68
C ALA A 132 -4.29 -6.08 -8.47
N LEU A 133 -3.16 -5.39 -8.69
CA LEU A 133 -2.42 -4.76 -7.62
C LEU A 133 -3.25 -3.67 -6.93
N THR A 134 -3.93 -2.83 -7.70
CA THR A 134 -4.81 -1.77 -7.16
C THR A 134 -5.91 -2.38 -6.29
N LEU A 135 -6.53 -3.47 -6.74
CA LEU A 135 -7.53 -4.20 -5.97
C LEU A 135 -6.93 -4.83 -4.69
N VAL A 136 -5.76 -5.48 -4.77
CA VAL A 136 -5.07 -6.09 -3.61
C VAL A 136 -4.78 -5.05 -2.54
N LEU A 137 -4.22 -3.90 -2.92
CA LEU A 137 -3.91 -2.82 -1.99
C LEU A 137 -5.18 -2.19 -1.41
N SER A 138 -6.23 -2.04 -2.22
CA SER A 138 -7.53 -1.55 -1.75
C SER A 138 -8.19 -2.54 -0.78
N LEU A 139 -8.05 -3.86 -1.01
CA LEU A 139 -8.49 -4.88 -0.07
C LEU A 139 -7.72 -4.78 1.25
N ASP A 140 -6.38 -4.82 1.25
CA ASP A 140 -5.60 -4.67 2.50
C ASP A 140 -6.03 -3.43 3.29
N TYR A 141 -6.13 -2.28 2.63
CA TYR A 141 -6.54 -1.03 3.27
C TYR A 141 -7.93 -1.12 3.92
N ASN A 142 -8.94 -1.58 3.18
CA ASN A 142 -10.31 -1.61 3.67
C ASN A 142 -10.55 -2.72 4.70
N LEU A 143 -9.91 -3.88 4.54
CA LEU A 143 -10.02 -4.98 5.50
C LEU A 143 -9.38 -4.60 6.85
N ALA A 144 -8.21 -3.98 6.83
CA ALA A 144 -7.58 -3.47 8.04
C ALA A 144 -8.43 -2.38 8.72
N ALA A 145 -9.02 -1.47 7.93
CA ALA A 145 -9.90 -0.43 8.44
C ALA A 145 -11.17 -1.01 9.10
N LEU A 146 -11.84 -1.96 8.44
CA LEU A 146 -13.03 -2.63 8.99
C LEU A 146 -12.72 -3.39 10.28
N ALA A 147 -11.61 -4.14 10.30
CA ALA A 147 -11.18 -4.88 11.48
C ALA A 147 -10.78 -3.97 12.66
N ALA A 148 -10.34 -2.74 12.37
CA ALA A 148 -10.03 -1.72 13.38
C ALA A 148 -11.25 -0.86 13.79
N GLY A 149 -12.42 -1.07 13.16
CA GLY A 149 -13.61 -0.25 13.40
C GLY A 149 -13.54 1.16 12.79
N GLU A 150 -12.64 1.41 11.83
CA GLU A 150 -12.49 2.72 11.17
C GLU A 150 -13.65 2.96 10.18
N ALA A 151 -14.47 3.98 10.45
CA ALA A 151 -15.60 4.38 9.62
C ALA A 151 -15.20 5.15 8.34
N GLY A 152 -13.99 5.70 8.29
CA GLY A 152 -13.50 6.56 7.21
C GLY A 152 -12.75 7.79 7.77
N PRO A 153 -12.34 8.75 6.93
CA PRO A 153 -11.85 10.03 7.42
C PRO A 153 -12.97 10.80 8.15
N ASP A 154 -12.73 11.20 9.41
CA ASP A 154 -13.71 11.92 10.24
C ASP A 154 -13.91 13.40 9.84
N ALA A 155 -12.96 13.97 9.10
CA ALA A 155 -12.97 15.38 8.73
C ALA A 155 -13.22 15.60 7.24
N ALA A 156 -13.98 16.64 6.91
CA ALA A 156 -14.20 17.06 5.53
C ALA A 156 -12.92 17.69 4.94
N PRO A 157 -12.59 17.41 3.66
CA PRO A 157 -11.45 18.03 3.00
C PRO A 157 -11.56 19.56 2.98
N ARG A 158 -10.47 20.24 3.31
CA ARG A 158 -10.37 21.70 3.20
C ARG A 158 -10.42 22.16 1.73
N PRO A 159 -10.95 23.35 1.43
CA PRO A 159 -10.92 23.92 0.08
C PRO A 159 -9.51 24.00 -0.51
N GLY A 160 -9.42 23.99 -1.85
CA GLY A 160 -8.14 24.05 -2.57
C GLY A 160 -7.61 22.66 -2.95
N LEU A 161 -6.29 22.48 -2.86
CA LEU A 161 -5.61 21.26 -3.31
C LEU A 161 -6.11 20.00 -2.59
N GLU A 162 -6.38 20.10 -1.29
CA GLU A 162 -6.88 18.97 -0.49
C GLU A 162 -8.24 18.48 -1.01
N ALA A 163 -9.20 19.37 -1.30
CA ALA A 163 -10.48 19.00 -1.90
C ALA A 163 -10.34 18.47 -3.34
N VAL A 164 -9.37 18.95 -4.12
CA VAL A 164 -9.10 18.41 -5.47
C VAL A 164 -8.61 16.96 -5.36
N LEU A 165 -7.58 16.71 -4.55
CA LEU A 165 -7.04 15.36 -4.36
C LEU A 165 -8.08 14.41 -3.76
N ALA A 166 -8.89 14.87 -2.81
CA ALA A 166 -9.98 14.08 -2.27
C ALA A 166 -11.01 13.66 -3.33
N ARG A 167 -11.32 14.54 -4.31
CA ARG A 167 -12.21 14.21 -5.42
C ARG A 167 -11.60 13.20 -6.39
N VAL A 168 -10.30 13.34 -6.69
CA VAL A 168 -9.58 12.35 -7.51
C VAL A 168 -9.59 11.00 -6.82
N TYR A 169 -9.25 10.95 -5.53
CA TYR A 169 -9.31 9.73 -4.72
C TYR A 169 -10.70 9.11 -4.76
N ALA A 170 -11.75 9.92 -4.57
CA ALA A 170 -13.13 9.44 -4.60
C ALA A 170 -13.53 8.86 -5.98
N ALA A 171 -13.01 9.43 -7.06
CA ALA A 171 -13.25 8.95 -8.42
C ALA A 171 -12.49 7.65 -8.74
N VAL A 172 -11.25 7.52 -8.26
CA VAL A 172 -10.42 6.33 -8.52
C VAL A 172 -10.70 5.20 -7.54
N PHE A 173 -10.61 5.48 -6.24
CA PHE A 173 -10.70 4.49 -5.16
C PHE A 173 -12.06 4.47 -4.49
N GLY A 174 -12.78 5.61 -4.43
CA GLY A 174 -13.98 5.72 -3.61
C GLY A 174 -15.13 4.76 -3.97
N TRP A 175 -15.27 4.40 -5.25
CA TRP A 175 -16.24 3.36 -5.64
C TRP A 175 -15.74 1.95 -5.27
N GLN A 176 -14.43 1.67 -5.37
CA GLN A 176 -13.81 0.41 -4.97
C GLN A 176 -13.93 0.20 -3.45
N ASP A 177 -13.59 1.21 -2.66
CA ASP A 177 -13.70 1.21 -1.21
C ASP A 177 -15.14 0.91 -0.76
N ARG A 178 -16.12 1.58 -1.38
CA ARG A 178 -17.55 1.34 -1.11
C ARG A 178 -17.98 -0.07 -1.51
N ALA A 179 -17.55 -0.55 -2.68
CA ALA A 179 -17.88 -1.89 -3.15
C ALA A 179 -17.30 -2.97 -2.23
N ILE A 180 -16.02 -2.88 -1.86
CA ILE A 180 -15.36 -3.80 -0.93
C ILE A 180 -16.08 -3.81 0.42
N ARG A 181 -16.29 -2.64 1.03
CA ARG A 181 -16.97 -2.55 2.33
C ARG A 181 -18.41 -3.08 2.28
N ALA A 182 -19.14 -2.81 1.21
CA ALA A 182 -20.49 -3.33 1.02
C ALA A 182 -20.49 -4.85 0.86
N ALA A 183 -19.58 -5.40 0.05
CA ALA A 183 -19.43 -6.83 -0.17
C ALA A 183 -19.08 -7.56 1.13
N GLU A 184 -18.09 -7.06 1.89
CA GLU A 184 -17.69 -7.63 3.18
C GLU A 184 -18.83 -7.65 4.19
N ARG A 185 -19.52 -6.51 4.37
CA ARG A 185 -20.69 -6.43 5.28
C ARG A 185 -21.86 -7.28 4.81
N ALA A 186 -22.07 -7.44 3.50
CA ALA A 186 -23.12 -8.30 2.96
C ALA A 186 -22.80 -9.77 3.20
N LEU A 187 -21.56 -10.19 2.95
CA LEU A 187 -21.08 -11.54 3.16
C LEU A 187 -21.14 -11.91 4.64
N GLN A 188 -20.65 -11.03 5.52
CA GLN A 188 -20.71 -11.21 6.96
C GLN A 188 -22.15 -11.37 7.47
N ARG A 189 -23.07 -10.48 7.06
CA ARG A 189 -24.49 -10.57 7.43
C ARG A 189 -25.14 -11.85 6.94
N ARG A 190 -24.83 -12.26 5.69
CA ARG A 190 -25.35 -13.50 5.10
C ARG A 190 -24.89 -14.74 5.85
N LEU A 191 -23.66 -14.72 6.37
CA LEU A 191 -23.07 -15.83 7.11
C LEU A 191 -23.38 -15.79 8.62
N GLY A 192 -23.94 -14.69 9.14
CA GLY A 192 -24.29 -14.54 10.56
C GLY A 192 -23.09 -14.53 11.51
N VAL A 193 -21.91 -14.08 11.04
CA VAL A 193 -20.65 -14.16 11.80
C VAL A 193 -20.36 -12.83 12.52
N SER A 194 -19.93 -12.89 13.78
CA SER A 194 -19.52 -11.72 14.57
C SER A 194 -18.29 -11.00 13.98
N ASP A 195 -18.08 -9.72 14.29
CA ASP A 195 -16.93 -8.95 13.79
C ASP A 195 -15.59 -9.59 14.16
N ALA A 196 -15.43 -9.99 15.42
CA ALA A 196 -14.21 -10.62 15.92
C ALA A 196 -13.91 -11.94 15.20
N ALA A 197 -14.95 -12.72 14.92
CA ALA A 197 -14.82 -13.95 14.17
C ALA A 197 -14.60 -13.69 12.67
N TRP A 198 -15.16 -12.61 12.10
CA TRP A 198 -15.04 -12.27 10.68
C TRP A 198 -13.61 -11.94 10.27
N TRP A 199 -12.86 -11.27 11.15
CA TRP A 199 -11.52 -10.71 10.90
C TRP A 199 -10.38 -11.41 11.66
N PRO A 200 -10.12 -12.71 11.47
CA PRO A 200 -9.05 -13.39 12.19
C PRO A 200 -7.68 -12.88 11.74
N ARG A 201 -6.74 -12.78 12.68
CA ARG A 201 -5.38 -12.26 12.44
C ARG A 201 -4.66 -12.92 11.26
N PRO A 202 -4.67 -14.25 11.06
CA PRO A 202 -4.01 -14.87 9.90
C PRO A 202 -4.57 -14.41 8.55
N PHE A 203 -5.89 -14.17 8.47
CA PHE A 203 -6.53 -13.66 7.27
C PHE A 203 -6.04 -12.24 6.97
N LEU A 204 -6.09 -11.34 7.96
CA LEU A 204 -5.59 -9.97 7.79
C LEU A 204 -4.08 -9.93 7.49
N ALA A 205 -3.30 -10.83 8.10
CA ALA A 205 -1.86 -10.93 7.86
C ALA A 205 -1.53 -11.34 6.42
N PHE A 206 -2.35 -12.18 5.79
CA PHE A 206 -2.19 -12.53 4.38
C PHE A 206 -2.28 -11.28 3.48
N PHE A 207 -3.33 -10.47 3.63
CA PHE A 207 -3.48 -9.23 2.85
C PHE A 207 -2.38 -8.21 3.18
N ALA A 208 -2.04 -8.05 4.46
CA ALA A 208 -0.97 -7.15 4.87
C ALA A 208 0.38 -7.52 4.22
N ASN A 209 0.67 -8.82 4.04
CA ASN A 209 1.90 -9.28 3.38
C ASN A 209 1.84 -9.25 1.85
N LEU A 210 0.71 -8.88 1.25
CA LEU A 210 0.60 -8.53 -0.16
C LEU A 210 0.65 -7.01 -0.39
N GLY A 211 0.97 -6.25 0.65
CA GLY A 211 1.08 -4.79 0.64
C GLY A 211 2.21 -4.26 -0.24
N ARG A 212 2.24 -2.93 -0.38
CA ARG A 212 3.17 -2.20 -1.26
C ARG A 212 4.64 -2.56 -1.05
N THR A 213 5.08 -2.76 0.19
CA THR A 213 6.49 -3.07 0.48
C THR A 213 6.90 -4.42 -0.11
N THR A 214 6.08 -5.46 0.10
CA THR A 214 6.29 -6.78 -0.50
C THR A 214 6.27 -6.69 -2.02
N GLN A 215 5.34 -5.93 -2.60
CA GLN A 215 5.21 -5.81 -4.05
C GLN A 215 6.47 -5.18 -4.68
N PHE A 216 7.00 -4.11 -4.08
CA PHE A 216 8.25 -3.48 -4.54
C PHE A 216 9.47 -4.36 -4.28
N ALA A 217 9.50 -5.14 -3.21
CA ALA A 217 10.57 -6.10 -2.95
C ALA A 217 10.56 -7.27 -3.94
N VAL A 218 9.38 -7.82 -4.26
CA VAL A 218 9.24 -8.90 -5.26
C VAL A 218 9.58 -8.38 -6.65
N LEU A 219 9.07 -7.21 -7.05
CA LEU A 219 9.45 -6.57 -8.31
C LEU A 219 10.96 -6.32 -8.38
N GLY A 220 11.55 -5.76 -7.32
CA GLY A 220 12.99 -5.52 -7.22
C GLY A 220 13.82 -6.80 -7.35
N LEU A 221 13.41 -7.89 -6.68
CA LEU A 221 14.06 -9.19 -6.80
C LEU A 221 13.99 -9.72 -8.24
N LEU A 222 12.81 -9.65 -8.87
CA LEU A 222 12.64 -10.14 -10.24
C LEU A 222 13.39 -9.30 -11.26
N LEU A 223 13.51 -7.98 -11.05
CA LEU A 223 14.39 -7.10 -11.81
C LEU A 223 15.85 -7.50 -11.64
N ALA A 224 16.33 -7.68 -10.40
CA ALA A 224 17.71 -8.09 -10.14
C ALA A 224 18.06 -9.46 -10.77
N LEU A 225 17.07 -10.34 -10.92
CA LEU A 225 17.20 -11.63 -11.61
C LEU A 225 17.05 -11.53 -13.15
N GLY A 226 16.85 -10.33 -13.71
CA GLY A 226 16.66 -10.12 -15.15
C GLY A 226 15.34 -10.68 -15.69
N ARG A 227 14.32 -10.82 -14.84
CA ARG A 227 13.02 -11.42 -15.17
C ARG A 227 11.84 -10.49 -14.86
N PRO A 228 11.80 -9.26 -15.40
CA PRO A 228 10.72 -8.30 -15.13
C PRO A 228 9.32 -8.86 -15.48
N GLY A 229 9.20 -9.63 -16.57
CA GLY A 229 7.91 -10.21 -16.97
C GLY A 229 7.34 -11.23 -15.99
N ALA A 230 8.18 -11.88 -15.17
CA ALA A 230 7.71 -12.81 -14.15
C ALA A 230 6.86 -12.13 -13.08
N TYR A 231 7.00 -10.80 -12.90
CA TYR A 231 6.18 -10.05 -11.94
C TYR A 231 4.71 -10.00 -12.36
N LEU A 232 4.43 -9.92 -13.66
CA LEU A 232 3.05 -9.96 -14.18
C LEU A 232 2.39 -11.31 -13.86
N GLY A 233 3.13 -12.42 -14.04
CA GLY A 233 2.68 -13.76 -13.65
C GLY A 233 2.49 -13.91 -12.14
N PHE A 234 3.39 -13.35 -11.33
CA PHE A 234 3.26 -13.33 -9.87
C PHE A 234 1.95 -12.66 -9.41
N LEU A 235 1.54 -11.56 -10.05
CA LEU A 235 0.29 -10.88 -9.73
C LEU A 235 -0.94 -11.71 -10.09
N GLN A 236 -0.89 -12.44 -11.21
CA GLN A 236 -1.96 -13.38 -11.57
C GLN A 236 -2.10 -14.50 -10.52
N LEU A 237 -0.98 -15.08 -10.07
CA LEU A 237 -0.98 -16.05 -8.98
C LEU A 237 -1.50 -15.46 -7.67
N THR A 238 -1.18 -14.20 -7.39
CA THR A 238 -1.71 -13.48 -6.22
C THR A 238 -3.23 -13.41 -6.26
N VAL A 239 -3.84 -13.11 -7.42
CA VAL A 239 -5.31 -13.10 -7.56
C VAL A 239 -5.91 -14.48 -7.31
N LEU A 240 -5.29 -15.55 -7.82
CA LEU A 240 -5.76 -16.92 -7.54
C LEU A 240 -5.66 -17.27 -6.05
N ALA A 241 -4.58 -16.85 -5.39
CA ALA A 241 -4.41 -17.02 -3.96
C ALA A 241 -5.47 -16.25 -3.15
N LEU A 242 -5.84 -15.04 -3.57
CA LEU A 242 -6.94 -14.27 -2.95
C LEU A 242 -8.25 -15.05 -3.00
N LEU A 243 -8.62 -15.58 -4.18
CA LEU A 243 -9.86 -16.34 -4.36
C LEU A 243 -9.88 -17.59 -3.46
N LEU A 244 -8.75 -18.30 -3.37
CA LEU A 244 -8.62 -19.47 -2.51
C LEU A 244 -8.77 -19.10 -1.03
N VAL A 245 -8.09 -18.03 -0.57
CA VAL A 245 -8.17 -17.57 0.82
C VAL A 245 -9.61 -17.16 1.18
N TYR A 246 -10.32 -16.48 0.29
CA TYR A 246 -11.74 -16.16 0.49
C TYR A 246 -12.62 -17.41 0.51
N ALA A 247 -12.40 -18.37 -0.38
CA ALA A 247 -13.17 -19.63 -0.40
C ALA A 247 -13.00 -20.40 0.92
N VAL A 248 -11.75 -20.54 1.39
CA VAL A 248 -11.43 -21.15 2.69
C VAL A 248 -12.07 -20.36 3.84
N ARG A 249 -12.04 -19.03 3.77
CA ARG A 249 -12.64 -18.15 4.79
C ARG A 249 -14.14 -18.35 4.90
N ILE A 250 -14.84 -18.37 3.77
CA ILE A 250 -16.29 -18.60 3.70
C ILE A 250 -16.63 -20.01 4.20
N TRP A 251 -15.86 -21.01 3.78
CA TRP A 251 -16.06 -22.39 4.23
C TRP A 251 -15.93 -22.54 5.75
N HIS A 252 -14.90 -21.93 6.35
CA HIS A 252 -14.74 -21.92 7.81
C HIS A 252 -15.88 -21.17 8.52
N ALA A 253 -16.31 -20.04 7.97
CA ALA A 253 -17.42 -19.26 8.53
C ALA A 253 -18.73 -20.07 8.58
N ILE A 254 -19.02 -20.85 7.53
CA ILE A 254 -20.21 -21.72 7.48
C ILE A 254 -20.13 -22.84 8.53
N ARG A 255 -18.93 -23.40 8.79
CA ARG A 255 -18.73 -24.54 9.70
C ARG A 255 -18.60 -24.15 11.17
N SER A 256 -18.31 -22.90 11.50
CA SER A 256 -18.08 -22.46 12.88
C SER A 256 -18.67 -21.06 13.10
N PRO A 257 -20.01 -20.93 13.21
CA PRO A 257 -20.70 -19.64 13.25
C PRO A 257 -20.64 -18.91 14.61
N ARG A 258 -19.58 -19.09 15.41
CA ARG A 258 -19.46 -18.43 16.72
C ARG A 258 -18.83 -17.04 16.59
#